data_AF-A0A950KE50-F1
#
_entry.id   AF-A0A950KE50-F1
#
_cell.length_a   1.000
_cell.length_b   1.000
_cell.length_c   1.000
_cell.angle_alpha   90.00
_cell.angle_beta   90.00
_cell.angle_gamma   90.00
#
_symmetry.space_group_name_H-M   'P 1'
#
loop_
_entity.id
_entity.type
_entity.pdbx_description
1 polymer ?
#
loop_
_entity_poly.entity_id
_entity_poly.type
_entity_poly.pdbx_seq_one_letter_code
_entity_poly.pdbx_strand_id
1 'polypeptide(L)' 'MIDPKADVAAVAVLGAFGAARDAGCSAVDCYKAGVEAWRRTHPDQSPEYAAKQAVAVILAANVSLRVEE' A
#
# COMPACT_ATOMS: atom_id res chain seq x y z
N MET A 1 -8.81 16.03 -2.29
CA MET A 1 -7.62 15.20 -2.56
C MET A 1 -7.41 14.39 -1.30
N ILE A 2 -7.55 13.06 -1.35
CA ILE A 2 -7.35 12.22 -0.16
C ILE A 2 -5.84 12.11 0.03
N ASP A 3 -5.34 12.46 1.20
CA ASP A 3 -3.95 12.22 1.59
C ASP A 3 -3.75 10.73 1.85
N PRO A 4 -3.05 9.99 0.97
CA PRO A 4 -3.00 8.54 1.07
C PRO A 4 -2.31 8.03 2.34
N LYS A 5 -1.45 8.85 2.97
CA LYS A 5 -0.78 8.52 4.25
C LYS A 5 -1.71 8.62 5.47
N ALA A 6 -2.71 9.49 5.40
CA ALA A 6 -3.69 9.71 6.46
C ALA A 6 -4.94 8.84 6.28
N ASP A 7 -5.02 8.13 5.15
CA ASP A 7 -6.15 7.28 4.83
C ASP A 7 -6.16 6.02 5.71
N VAL A 8 -7.34 5.61 6.15
CA VAL A 8 -7.53 4.39 6.96
C VAL A 8 -7.08 3.13 6.21
N ALA A 9 -7.08 3.16 4.87
CA ALA A 9 -6.56 2.09 4.03
C ALA A 9 -5.04 1.93 4.17
N ALA A 10 -4.29 2.96 4.58
CA ALA A 10 -2.83 2.91 4.64
C ALA A 10 -2.32 1.79 5.55
N VAL A 11 -2.95 1.60 6.71
CA VAL A 11 -2.60 0.53 7.66
C VAL A 11 -2.87 -0.84 7.04
N ALA A 12 -4.01 -1.00 6.36
CA ALA A 12 -4.38 -2.26 5.70
C ALA A 12 -3.43 -2.59 4.54
N VAL A 13 -3.04 -1.58 3.75
CA VAL A 13 -2.08 -1.73 2.65
C VAL A 13 -0.70 -2.15 3.16
N LEU A 14 -0.19 -1.47 4.19
CA LEU A 14 1.12 -1.81 4.75
C LEU A 14 1.11 -3.18 5.42
N GLY A 15 0.02 -3.55 6.10
CA GLY A 15 -0.16 -4.88 6.68
C GLY A 15 -0.16 -5.99 5.61
N ALA A 16 -0.88 -5.79 4.50
CA ALA A 16 -0.93 -6.75 3.40
C ALA A 16 0.41 -6.85 2.67
N PHE A 17 1.09 -5.73 2.43
CA PHE A 17 2.43 -5.69 1.84
C PHE A 17 3.47 -6.39 2.73
N GLY A 18 3.43 -6.13 4.04
CA GLY A 18 4.29 -6.77 5.04
C GLY A 18 4.07 -8.28 5.06
N ALA A 19 2.82 -8.74 5.20
CA ALA A 19 2.50 -10.17 5.22
C ALA A 19 2.96 -10.91 3.96
N ALA A 20 2.81 -10.31 2.78
CA ALA A 20 3.30 -10.90 1.52
C ALA A 20 4.83 -10.94 1.48
N ARG A 21 5.51 -9.92 2.02
CA ARG A 21 6.97 -9.90 2.13
C ARG A 21 7.49 -10.95 3.12
N ASP A 22 6.84 -11.08 4.27
CA ASP A 22 7.16 -12.11 5.28
C ASP A 22 6.92 -13.52 4.76
N ALA A 23 5.91 -13.70 3.90
CA ALA A 23 5.65 -14.96 3.21
C ALA A 23 6.69 -15.29 2.11
N GLY A 24 7.67 -14.41 1.86
CA GLY A 24 8.67 -14.59 0.82
C GLY A 24 8.12 -14.46 -0.60
N CYS A 25 6.98 -13.79 -0.78
CA CYS A 25 6.41 -13.56 -2.10
C CYS A 25 7.29 -12.64 -2.95
N SER A 26 7.08 -12.68 -4.26
CA SER A 26 7.75 -11.77 -5.17
C SER A 26 7.35 -10.32 -4.88
N ALA A 27 8.22 -9.36 -5.19
CA ALA A 27 7.92 -7.94 -4.99
C ALA A 27 6.60 -7.53 -5.67
N VAL A 28 6.31 -8.09 -6.85
CA VAL A 28 5.07 -7.84 -7.60
C VAL A 28 3.85 -8.30 -6.81
N ASP A 29 3.91 -9.46 -6.17
CA ASP A 29 2.81 -9.98 -5.36
C ASP A 29 2.64 -9.19 -4.07
N CYS A 30 3.72 -8.70 -3.47
CA CYS A 30 3.64 -7.79 -2.32
C CYS A 30 2.91 -6.48 -2.67
N TYR A 31 3.23 -5.88 -3.82
CA TYR A 31 2.51 -4.69 -4.28
C TYR A 31 1.04 -5.00 -4.59
N LYS A 32 0.74 -6.12 -5.25
CA LYS A 32 -0.66 -6.54 -5.53
C LYS A 32 -1.46 -6.70 -4.23
N ALA A 33 -0.89 -7.34 -3.21
CA ALA A 33 -1.55 -7.50 -1.91
C ALA A 33 -1.93 -6.15 -1.29
N GLY A 34 -1.03 -5.17 -1.36
CA GLY A 34 -1.31 -3.80 -0.94
C GLY A 34 -2.42 -3.12 -1.77
N VAL A 35 -2.41 -3.29 -3.10
CA VAL A 35 -3.45 -2.75 -3.98
C VAL A 35 -4.82 -3.37 -3.70
N GLU A 36 -4.88 -4.68 -3.46
CA GLU A 36 -6.14 -5.36 -3.12
C GLU A 36 -6.70 -4.88 -1.77
N ALA A 37 -5.83 -4.69 -0.77
CA ALA A 37 -6.23 -4.11 0.51
C ALA A 37 -6.78 -2.68 0.35
N TRP A 38 -6.15 -1.86 -0.49
CA TRP A 38 -6.66 -0.51 -0.81
C TRP A 38 -8.04 -0.57 -1.46
N ARG A 39 -8.21 -1.44 -2.47
CA ARG A 39 -9.49 -1.58 -3.21
C ARG A 39 -10.63 -2.08 -2.33
N ARG A 40 -10.36 -2.89 -1.30
CA ARG A 40 -11.39 -3.28 -0.33
C ARG A 40 -11.92 -2.11 0.49
N THR A 41 -11.05 -1.13 0.76
CA THR A 41 -11.42 0.07 1.53
C THR A 41 -12.05 1.14 0.65
N HIS A 42 -11.60 1.23 -0.61
CA HIS A 42 -12.09 2.19 -1.61
C HIS A 42 -12.61 1.48 -2.86
N PRO A 43 -13.76 0.79 -2.78
CA PRO A 43 -14.33 0.06 -3.93
C PRO A 43 -14.77 1.00 -5.07
N ASP A 44 -15.05 2.27 -4.76
CA ASP A 44 -15.44 3.31 -5.72
C ASP A 44 -14.28 3.84 -6.57
N GLN A 45 -13.03 3.54 -6.20
CA GLN A 45 -11.87 4.02 -6.95
C GLN A 45 -11.56 3.11 -8.14
N SER A 46 -11.24 3.72 -9.28
CA SER A 46 -10.74 3.01 -10.45
C SER A 46 -9.50 2.17 -10.10
N PRO A 47 -9.35 0.97 -10.71
CA PRO A 47 -8.24 0.06 -10.40
C PRO A 47 -6.86 0.72 -10.58
N GLU A 48 -6.69 1.56 -11.61
CA GLU A 48 -5.43 2.28 -11.84
C GLU A 48 -5.17 3.36 -10.77
N TYR A 49 -6.22 4.02 -10.28
CA TYR A 49 -6.09 5.04 -9.24
C TYR A 49 -5.77 4.41 -7.89
N ALA A 50 -6.50 3.35 -7.52
CA ALA A 50 -6.23 2.56 -6.33
C ALA A 50 -4.80 1.99 -6.32
N ALA A 51 -4.31 1.52 -7.48
CA ALA A 51 -2.94 1.03 -7.59
C ALA A 51 -1.90 2.13 -7.33
N LYS A 52 -2.08 3.31 -7.92
CA LYS A 52 -1.19 4.45 -7.70
C LYS A 52 -1.18 4.89 -6.23
N GLN A 53 -2.34 4.94 -5.58
CA GLN A 53 -2.45 5.33 -4.18
C GLN A 53 -1.77 4.32 -3.25
N ALA A 54 -2.04 3.03 -3.42
CA ALA A 54 -1.41 1.98 -2.61
C ALA A 54 0.12 1.97 -2.75
N VAL A 55 0.64 2.11 -3.98
CA VAL A 55 2.09 2.21 -4.23
C VAL A 55 2.67 3.47 -3.59
N ALA A 56 1.96 4.61 -3.64
CA ALA A 56 2.41 5.83 -2.98
C ALA A 56 2.50 5.68 -1.46
N VAL A 57 1.57 4.98 -0.82
CA VAL A 57 1.63 4.64 0.62
C VAL A 57 2.85 3.76 0.93
N ILE A 58 3.03 2.68 0.17
CA ILE A 58 4.13 1.73 0.40
C ILE A 58 5.49 2.43 0.24
N LEU A 59 5.65 3.22 -0.82
CA LEU A 59 6.89 3.98 -1.06
C LEU A 59 7.10 5.04 0.02
N ALA A 60 6.05 5.75 0.42
CA ALA A 60 6.14 6.73 1.50
C ALA A 60 6.58 6.10 2.82
N ALA A 61 6.05 4.94 3.18
CA ALA A 61 6.44 4.22 4.39
C ALA A 61 7.91 3.75 4.32
N ASN A 62 8.33 3.22 3.17
CA ASN A 62 9.72 2.78 2.98
C ASN A 62 10.72 3.94 2.95
N VAL A 63 10.33 5.13 2.44
CA VAL A 63 11.17 6.33 2.49
C VAL A 63 11.23 6.91 3.91
N SER A 64 10.11 6.96 4.64
CA SER A 64 10.12 7.39 6.04
C SER A 64 10.98 6.50 6.93
N LEU A 65 11.03 5.18 6.68
CA LEU A 65 11.94 4.25 7.35
C LEU A 65 13.43 4.50 7.06
N ARG A 66 13.76 5.26 6.01
CA ARG A 66 15.15 5.60 5.62
C ARG A 66 15.60 6.99 6.08
N VAL A 67 14.71 7.81 6.63
CA VAL A 67 14.98 9.21 7.01
C VAL A 67 15.17 9.38 8.52
N GLU A 68 15.19 8.29 9.29
CA GLU A 68 15.82 8.27 10.61
C GLU A 68 17.34 8.08 10.45
N GLU A 69 18.06 9.15 10.12
CA GLU A 69 19.50 9.33 10.40
C GLU A 69 19.72 10.53 11.32
#